data_AF-A0A522SLZ3-F1
#
_entry.id   AF-A0A522SLZ3-F1
#
_cell.length_a   1.000
_cell.length_b   1.000
_cell.length_c   1.000
_cell.angle_alpha   90.00
_cell.angle_beta   90.00
_cell.angle_gamma   90.00
#
_symmetry.space_group_name_H-M   'P 1'
#
loop_
_entity.id
_entity.type
_entity.pdbx_description
1 polymer ?
#
loop_
_entity_poly.entity_id
_entity_poly.type
_entity_poly.pdbx_seq_one_letter_code
_entity_poly.pdbx_strand_id
1 'polypeptide(L)'
;MEWLLVASALFVALSNGANDNFKGFATVWGSDTLTYRKALALAAVATVAGSLASIALAGSLVEQFSGKGLVPDAVASAPLFILAVAAATAATVFLATRLGFPVSTTHA
;
A
#
# COMPACT_ATOMS: atom_id res chain seq x y z
N MET A 1 -3.11 -4.51 -22.11
CA MET A 1 -2.39 -3.54 -21.24
C MET A 1 -3.22 -3.18 -20.02
N GLU A 2 -4.49 -2.81 -20.19
CA GLU A 2 -5.40 -2.46 -19.08
C GLU A 2 -5.51 -3.54 -17.99
N TRP A 3 -5.73 -4.80 -18.37
CA TRP A 3 -5.76 -5.92 -17.42
C TRP A 3 -4.46 -6.09 -16.61
N LEU A 4 -3.31 -5.76 -17.21
CA LEU A 4 -2.02 -5.81 -16.51
C LEU A 4 -1.91 -4.69 -15.49
N LEU A 5 -2.39 -3.49 -15.82
CA LEU A 5 -2.44 -2.36 -14.90
C LEU A 5 -3.35 -2.66 -13.69
N VAL A 6 -4.53 -3.23 -13.94
CA VAL A 6 -5.44 -3.64 -12.87
C VAL A 6 -4.78 -4.73 -12.01
N ALA A 7 -4.18 -5.74 -12.62
CA ALA A 7 -3.47 -6.79 -11.90
C ALA A 7 -2.30 -6.24 -11.06
N SER A 8 -1.50 -5.32 -11.60
CA SER A 8 -0.40 -4.70 -10.86
C SER A 8 -0.91 -3.81 -9.73
N ALA A 9 -1.99 -3.07 -9.94
CA ALA A 9 -2.60 -2.23 -8.90
C ALA A 9 -3.16 -3.09 -7.74
N LEU A 10 -3.82 -4.20 -8.05
CA LEU A 10 -4.25 -5.18 -7.04
C LEU A 10 -3.06 -5.79 -6.31
N PHE A 11 -1.95 -6.04 -7.01
CA PHE A 11 -0.75 -6.58 -6.39
C PHE A 11 -0.06 -5.56 -5.47
N VAL A 12 -0.03 -4.27 -5.83
CA VAL A 12 0.40 -3.17 -4.94
C VAL A 12 -0.49 -3.14 -3.71
N ALA A 13 -1.81 -3.17 -3.87
CA ALA A 13 -2.76 -3.12 -2.76
C ALA A 13 -2.57 -4.30 -1.79
N LEU A 14 -2.40 -5.52 -2.31
CA LEU A 14 -2.12 -6.72 -1.52
C LEU A 14 -0.80 -6.58 -0.75
N SER A 15 0.27 -6.18 -1.44
CA SER A 15 1.61 -6.07 -0.86
C SER A 15 1.66 -4.99 0.21
N ASN A 16 1.03 -3.83 -0.04
CA ASN A 16 0.91 -2.75 0.93
C ASN A 16 0.12 -3.20 2.16
N GLY A 17 -1.05 -3.83 1.96
CA GLY A 17 -1.85 -4.36 3.07
C GLY A 17 -1.06 -5.38 3.91
N ALA A 18 -0.32 -6.28 3.28
CA ALA A 18 0.46 -7.29 4.00
C ALA A 18 1.62 -6.67 4.81
N ASN A 19 2.29 -5.64 4.28
CA ASN A 19 3.40 -4.95 4.94
C ASN A 19 2.95 -4.00 6.05
N ASP A 20 1.82 -3.29 5.85
CA ASP A 20 1.47 -2.12 6.66
C ASP A 20 0.34 -2.37 7.65
N ASN A 21 -0.57 -3.32 7.37
CA ASN A 21 -1.81 -3.46 8.14
C ASN A 21 -1.56 -3.60 9.65
N PHE A 22 -0.58 -4.43 10.05
CA PHE A 22 -0.33 -4.69 11.46
C PHE A 22 0.47 -3.59 12.17
N LYS A 23 1.10 -2.65 11.44
CA LYS A 23 1.98 -1.61 12.04
C LYS A 23 1.26 -0.79 13.11
N GLY A 24 0.01 -0.38 12.84
CA GLY A 24 -0.81 0.42 13.77
C GLY A 24 -1.25 -0.32 15.03
N PHE A 25 -1.20 -1.66 15.04
CA PHE A 25 -1.59 -2.50 16.17
C PHE A 25 -0.40 -3.27 16.78
N ALA A 26 0.82 -3.04 16.28
CA ALA A 26 2.02 -3.70 16.78
C ALA A 26 2.29 -3.38 18.26
N THR A 27 2.02 -2.15 18.69
CA THR A 27 2.17 -1.73 20.10
C THR A 27 1.10 -2.35 20.99
N VAL A 28 -0.16 -2.44 20.53
CA VAL A 28 -1.27 -3.06 21.28
C VAL A 28 -1.04 -4.56 21.48
N TRP A 29 -0.50 -5.23 20.47
CA TRP A 29 -0.07 -6.62 20.59
C TRP A 29 1.19 -6.73 21.45
N GLY A 30 2.18 -5.87 21.26
CA GLY A 30 3.43 -5.87 22.00
C GLY A 30 3.30 -5.52 23.49
N SER A 31 2.21 -4.86 23.89
CA SER A 31 1.86 -4.59 25.30
C SER A 31 1.00 -5.69 25.94
N ASP A 32 0.85 -6.85 25.28
CA ASP A 32 0.01 -7.98 25.73
C ASP A 32 -1.46 -7.61 26.03
N THR A 33 -1.94 -6.49 25.48
CA THR A 33 -3.32 -6.03 25.71
C THR A 33 -4.33 -6.87 24.92
N LEU A 34 -3.95 -7.32 23.72
CA LEU A 34 -4.77 -8.19 22.88
C LEU A 34 -3.94 -9.36 22.33
N THR A 35 -4.59 -10.51 22.17
CA THR A 35 -3.99 -11.62 21.43
C THR A 35 -3.76 -11.25 19.97
N TYR A 36 -2.75 -11.85 19.35
CA TYR A 36 -2.39 -11.59 17.95
C TYR A 36 -3.59 -11.57 16.99
N ARG A 37 -4.49 -12.57 17.09
CA ARG A 37 -5.66 -12.68 16.21
C ARG A 37 -6.66 -11.54 16.40
N LYS A 38 -6.85 -11.06 17.64
CA LYS A 38 -7.76 -9.93 17.94
C LYS A 38 -7.15 -8.61 17.44
N ALA A 39 -5.86 -8.40 17.70
CA ALA A 39 -5.13 -7.24 17.19
C ALA A 39 -5.15 -7.20 15.65
N LEU A 40 -4.93 -8.34 14.99
CA LEU A 40 -4.95 -8.45 13.53
C LEU A 40 -6.34 -8.18 12.94
N ALA A 41 -7.40 -8.69 13.58
CA ALA A 41 -8.77 -8.43 13.15
C ALA A 41 -9.12 -6.94 13.26
N LEU A 42 -8.76 -6.28 14.36
CA LEU A 42 -8.97 -4.84 14.52
C LEU A 42 -8.15 -4.02 13.53
N ALA A 43 -6.89 -4.40 13.29
CA ALA A 43 -6.05 -3.80 12.27
C ALA A 43 -6.70 -3.86 10.88
N ALA A 44 -7.18 -5.05 10.47
CA ALA A 44 -7.86 -5.21 9.19
C ALA A 44 -9.15 -4.38 9.09
N VAL A 45 -9.97 -4.36 10.14
CA VAL A 45 -11.20 -3.54 10.18
C VAL A 45 -10.86 -2.04 10.09
N ALA A 46 -9.87 -1.58 10.86
CA ALA A 46 -9.43 -0.20 10.83
C ALA A 46 -8.89 0.20 9.44
N THR A 47 -8.12 -0.67 8.79
CA THR A 47 -7.60 -0.44 7.42
C THR A 47 -8.72 -0.33 6.40
N VAL A 48 -9.73 -1.21 6.47
CA VAL A 48 -10.91 -1.12 5.58
C VAL A 48 -11.68 0.18 5.85
N ALA A 49 -11.94 0.50 7.11
CA ALA A 49 -12.66 1.73 7.48
C ALA A 49 -11.90 2.99 7.03
N GLY A 50 -10.57 3.02 7.24
CA GLY A 50 -9.70 4.11 6.79
C GLY A 50 -9.67 4.25 5.27
N SER A 51 -9.61 3.12 4.55
CA SER A 51 -9.67 3.11 3.08
C SER A 51 -10.99 3.69 2.57
N LEU A 52 -12.11 3.31 3.16
CA LEU A 52 -13.42 3.87 2.81
C LEU A 52 -13.51 5.36 3.15
N ALA A 53 -13.03 5.77 4.32
CA ALA A 53 -13.01 7.17 4.74
C ALA A 53 -12.13 8.03 3.82
N SER A 54 -11.01 7.48 3.32
CA SER A 54 -10.11 8.21 2.40
C SER A 54 -10.77 8.59 1.09
N ILE A 55 -11.78 7.84 0.62
CA ILE A 55 -12.52 8.18 -0.61
C ILE A 55 -13.20 9.56 -0.45
N ALA A 56 -13.69 9.89 0.75
CA ALA A 56 -14.33 11.16 1.04
C ALA A 56 -13.36 12.26 1.50
N LEU A 57 -12.28 11.88 2.17
CA LEU A 57 -11.41 12.82 2.90
C LEU A 57 -10.07 13.11 2.22
N ALA A 58 -9.63 12.25 1.29
CA ALA A 58 -8.25 12.23 0.80
C ALA A 58 -8.13 12.59 -0.69
N GLY A 59 -8.77 13.69 -1.11
CA GLY A 59 -8.69 14.17 -2.50
C GLY A 59 -7.26 14.47 -2.97
N SER A 60 -6.36 14.88 -2.06
CA SER A 60 -4.95 15.14 -2.37
C SER A 60 -4.06 13.89 -2.38
N LEU A 61 -4.54 12.74 -1.89
CA LEU A 61 -3.73 11.50 -1.89
C LEU A 61 -3.47 11.02 -3.33
N VAL A 62 -4.45 11.19 -4.22
CA VAL A 62 -4.32 10.80 -5.64
C VAL A 62 -3.17 11.56 -6.30
N GLU A 63 -2.96 12.84 -5.95
CA GLU A 63 -1.84 13.61 -6.49
C GLU A 63 -0.48 13.06 -6.03
N GLN A 64 -0.37 12.61 -4.77
CA GLN A 64 0.87 12.05 -4.23
C GLN A 64 1.30 10.75 -4.92
N PHE A 65 0.33 9.94 -5.38
CA PHE A 65 0.60 8.69 -6.09
C PHE A 65 0.60 8.83 -7.63
N SER A 66 0.42 10.05 -8.15
CA SER A 66 0.37 10.29 -9.60
C SER A 66 1.74 10.42 -10.28
N GLY A 67 2.83 10.46 -9.50
CA GLY A 67 4.19 10.74 -10.02
C GLY A 67 4.42 12.20 -10.43
N LYS A 68 3.41 13.06 -10.27
CA LYS A 68 3.47 14.50 -10.52
C LYS A 68 4.57 15.14 -9.66
N GLY A 69 5.50 15.84 -10.31
CA GLY A 69 6.65 16.47 -9.66
C GLY A 69 7.86 15.57 -9.46
N LEU A 70 7.78 14.26 -9.76
CA LEU A 70 8.93 13.34 -9.75
C LEU A 70 9.52 13.14 -11.15
N VAL A 71 8.66 13.07 -12.16
CA VAL A 71 9.03 12.92 -13.58
C VAL A 71 8.18 13.86 -14.45
N PRO A 72 8.57 14.15 -15.70
CA PRO A 72 7.73 14.94 -16.61
C PRO A 72 6.35 14.32 -16.79
N ASP A 73 5.30 15.14 -16.92
CA ASP A 73 3.90 14.68 -16.99
C ASP A 73 3.65 13.68 -18.13
N ALA A 74 4.35 13.84 -19.27
CA ALA A 74 4.29 12.92 -20.40
C ALA A 74 4.80 11.51 -20.05
N VAL A 75 5.74 11.40 -19.10
CA VAL A 75 6.26 10.13 -18.60
C VAL A 75 5.35 9.58 -17.51
N ALA A 76 4.92 10.42 -16.57
CA ALA A 76 4.03 10.00 -15.48
C ALA A 76 2.70 9.41 -15.99
N SER A 77 2.19 9.93 -17.10
CA SER A 77 0.96 9.46 -17.75
C SER A 77 1.17 8.29 -18.71
N ALA A 78 2.41 7.86 -18.97
CA ALA A 78 2.68 6.77 -19.90
C ALA A 78 2.27 5.41 -19.29
N PRO A 79 1.39 4.61 -19.95
CA PRO A 79 0.90 3.35 -19.38
C PRO A 79 2.01 2.34 -19.02
N LEU A 80 3.08 2.29 -19.81
CA LEU A 80 4.23 1.43 -19.52
C LEU A 80 5.01 1.88 -18.29
N PHE A 81 5.11 3.19 -18.04
CA PHE A 81 5.77 3.72 -16.86
C PHE A 81 4.95 3.39 -15.60
N ILE A 82 3.64 3.62 -15.63
CA ILE A 82 2.72 3.26 -14.53
C ILE A 82 2.80 1.77 -14.22
N LEU A 83 2.78 0.91 -15.26
CA LEU A 83 2.90 -0.53 -15.08
C LEU A 83 4.25 -0.92 -14.46
N ALA A 84 5.36 -0.33 -14.94
CA ALA A 84 6.69 -0.63 -14.44
C ALA A 84 6.83 -0.23 -12.96
N VAL A 85 6.37 0.97 -12.58
CA VAL A 85 6.36 1.44 -11.19
C VAL A 85 5.50 0.52 -10.33
N ALA A 86 4.24 0.29 -10.71
CA ALA A 86 3.34 -0.55 -9.91
C ALA A 86 3.88 -1.98 -9.72
N ALA A 87 4.43 -2.59 -10.77
CA ALA A 87 5.01 -3.92 -10.68
C ALA A 87 6.28 -3.95 -9.79
N ALA A 88 7.16 -2.96 -9.94
CA ALA A 88 8.40 -2.87 -9.15
C ALA A 88 8.12 -2.59 -7.66
N THR A 89 7.23 -1.63 -7.36
CA THR A 89 6.78 -1.33 -6.00
C THR A 89 6.16 -2.57 -5.36
N ALA A 90 5.22 -3.23 -6.05
CA ALA A 90 4.57 -4.42 -5.51
C ALA A 90 5.57 -5.56 -5.25
N ALA A 91 6.47 -5.85 -6.20
CA ALA A 91 7.47 -6.90 -6.03
C ALA A 91 8.43 -6.61 -4.88
N THR A 92 8.89 -5.36 -4.75
CA THR A 92 9.81 -4.93 -3.68
C THR A 92 9.16 -5.04 -2.32
N VAL A 93 7.95 -4.50 -2.16
CA VAL A 93 7.19 -4.54 -0.90
C VAL A 93 6.81 -5.98 -0.54
N PHE A 94 6.38 -6.77 -1.52
CA PHE A 94 6.07 -8.18 -1.29
C PHE A 94 7.29 -8.95 -0.78
N LEU A 95 8.45 -8.78 -1.42
CA LEU A 95 9.67 -9.43 -0.99
C LEU A 95 10.08 -9.00 0.42
N ALA A 96 10.07 -7.69 0.71
CA ALA A 96 10.34 -7.16 2.04
C ALA A 96 9.40 -7.76 3.10
N THR A 97 8.10 -7.84 2.79
CA THR A 97 7.07 -8.43 3.67
C THR A 97 7.36 -9.91 3.93
N ARG A 98 7.73 -10.67 2.90
CA ARG A 98 8.08 -12.10 3.03
C ARG A 98 9.34 -12.32 3.87
N LEU A 99 10.27 -11.37 3.84
CA LEU A 99 11.50 -11.38 4.64
C LEU A 99 11.32 -10.77 6.04
N GLY A 100 10.14 -10.21 6.35
CA GLY A 100 9.84 -9.60 7.65
C GLY A 100 10.40 -8.20 7.84
N PHE A 101 10.78 -7.50 6.76
CA PHE A 101 11.28 -6.13 6.83
C PHE A 101 10.12 -5.12 6.72
N PRO A 102 9.85 -4.31 7.75
CA PRO A 102 8.84 -3.26 7.66
C PRO A 102 9.38 -2.10 6.82
N VAL A 103 8.97 -2.03 5.55
CA VAL A 103 9.39 -0.96 4.61
C VAL A 103 8.34 0.14 4.46
N SER A 104 8.74 1.31 3.94
CA SER A 104 7.83 2.38 3.53
C SER A 104 7.34 2.13 2.11
N THR A 105 6.03 1.95 1.92
CA THR A 105 5.45 1.69 0.59
C THR A 105 5.35 2.94 -0.27
N THR A 106 5.31 4.13 0.35
CA THR A 106 5.34 5.42 -0.36
C THR A 106 6.70 5.73 -0.98
N HIS A 107 7.79 5.14 -0.45
CA HIS A 107 9.14 5.32 -1.00
C HIS A 107 9.54 4.27 -2.04
N ALA A 108 8.85 3.13 -2.06
CA ALA A 108 9.20 1.96 -2.88
C ALA A 108 8.72 2.10 -4.32
#